data_AF-A0AAD9XF62-F1
#
_entry.id   AF-A0AAD9XF62-F1
#
_cell.length_a   1.000
_cell.length_b   1.000
_cell.length_c   1.000
_cell.angle_alpha   90.00
_cell.angle_beta   90.00
_cell.angle_gamma   90.00
#
_symmetry.space_group_name_H-M   'P 1'
#
loop_
_entity.id
_entity.type
_entity.pdbx_description
1 polymer ?
#
loop_
_entity_poly.entity_id
_entity_poly.type
_entity_poly.pdbx_seq_one_letter_code
_entity_poly.pdbx_strand_id
1 'polypeptide(L)'
;MKGKIVEMWAQMTSKLKDLLKTPEGDWFKGKLTRQYHFEALVRIDDALNWVPKDFAIKDRCRFMASCFGHFMSMHHELKFSGGVIHQLLFQELDHDGPTDEIRFLLGNNVVRFSKVEFSLIIGLRFGVVPDTSMYVAVENGIHQWFFPGHDEVLLDDLRVVLTHGEFQQVYDSVKLCLIYRLNWILMGVDERLKIPV
;
A
#
# COMPACT_ATOMS: atom_id res chain seq x y z
N MET A 1 18.99 0.25 49.94
CA MET A 1 17.94 -0.52 49.23
C MET A 1 17.73 -0.09 47.77
N LYS A 2 17.82 1.21 47.40
CA LYS A 2 17.63 1.66 46.01
C LYS A 2 18.68 1.13 44.99
N GLY A 3 19.95 0.98 45.38
CA GLY A 3 21.03 0.53 44.47
C GLY A 3 20.86 -0.90 43.96
N LYS A 4 20.48 -1.84 44.83
CA LYS A 4 20.27 -3.26 44.45
C LYS A 4 19.14 -3.44 43.44
N ILE A 5 18.07 -2.65 43.54
CA ILE A 5 16.94 -2.72 42.61
C ILE A 5 17.40 -2.24 41.22
N VAL A 6 18.16 -1.14 41.14
CA VAL A 6 18.68 -0.60 39.88
C VAL A 6 19.64 -1.58 39.19
N GLU A 7 20.53 -2.24 39.94
CA GLU A 7 21.41 -3.29 39.40
C GLU A 7 20.63 -4.51 38.90
N MET A 8 19.58 -4.91 39.64
CA MET A 8 18.73 -6.03 39.26
C MET A 8 17.97 -5.73 37.96
N TRP A 9 17.45 -4.50 37.82
CA TRP A 9 16.84 -4.04 36.58
C TRP A 9 17.87 -4.02 35.44
N ALA A 10 19.06 -3.47 35.64
CA ALA A 10 20.10 -3.43 34.60
C ALA A 10 20.52 -4.83 34.13
N GLN A 11 20.67 -5.80 35.04
CA GLN A 11 20.96 -7.19 34.70
C GLN A 11 19.81 -7.85 33.94
N MET A 12 18.56 -7.59 34.33
CA MET A 12 17.39 -8.15 33.66
C MET A 12 17.25 -7.59 32.24
N THR A 13 17.47 -6.30 32.03
CA THR A 13 17.45 -5.66 30.70
C THR A 13 18.60 -6.15 29.82
N SER A 14 19.78 -6.43 30.39
CA SER A 14 20.91 -7.01 29.65
C SER A 14 20.60 -8.43 29.18
N LYS A 15 20.06 -9.29 30.07
CA LYS A 15 19.65 -10.65 29.72
C LYS A 15 18.56 -10.67 28.64
N LEU A 16 17.59 -9.76 28.72
CA LEU A 16 16.54 -9.65 27.70
C LEU A 16 17.10 -9.24 26.34
N LYS A 17 18.10 -8.34 26.29
CA LYS A 17 18.77 -7.96 25.02
C LYS A 17 19.47 -9.14 24.35
N ASP A 18 20.06 -10.03 25.13
CA ASP A 18 20.78 -11.19 24.60
C ASP A 18 19.82 -12.33 24.18
N LEU A 19 18.65 -12.43 24.80
CA LEU A 19 17.58 -13.37 24.44
C LEU A 19 16.77 -12.93 23.23
N LEU A 20 16.62 -11.62 23.00
CA LEU A 20 15.82 -11.06 21.90
C LEU A 20 16.63 -10.77 20.64
N LYS A 21 17.96 -10.93 20.67
CA LYS A 21 18.80 -10.81 19.48
C LYS A 21 18.78 -12.13 18.72
N THR A 22 18.25 -12.10 17.50
CA THR A 22 18.46 -13.17 16.52
C THR A 22 19.97 -13.35 16.30
N PRO A 23 20.51 -14.58 16.38
CA PRO A 23 21.94 -14.84 16.16
C PRO A 23 22.38 -14.35 14.77
N GLU A 24 23.60 -13.81 14.66
CA GLU A 24 24.13 -13.27 13.39
C GLU A 24 24.14 -14.28 12.24
N GLY A 25 24.29 -15.57 12.55
CA GLY A 25 24.20 -16.66 11.56
C GLY A 25 22.80 -16.89 10.99
N ASP A 26 21.77 -16.43 11.69
CA ASP A 26 20.35 -16.57 11.33
C ASP A 26 19.78 -15.25 10.78
N TRP A 27 20.63 -14.23 10.59
CA TRP A 27 20.22 -12.98 9.96
C TRP A 27 19.88 -13.25 8.49
N PHE A 28 18.61 -13.14 8.15
CA PHE A 28 18.22 -13.02 6.75
C PHE A 28 18.77 -11.68 6.24
N LYS A 29 19.48 -11.73 5.10
CA LYS A 29 19.97 -10.53 4.44
C LYS A 29 18.76 -9.81 3.84
N GLY A 30 18.12 -8.95 4.64
CA GLY A 30 17.01 -8.11 4.21
C GLY A 30 17.44 -7.27 3.01
N LYS A 31 17.08 -7.72 1.81
CA LYS A 31 17.30 -6.96 0.59
C LYS A 31 16.02 -6.19 0.34
N LEU A 32 16.03 -4.90 0.66
CA LEU A 32 15.06 -3.96 0.09
C LEU A 32 15.30 -3.95 -1.43
N THR A 33 14.62 -4.82 -2.17
CA THR A 33 14.74 -4.90 -3.63
C THR A 33 13.81 -3.94 -4.35
N ARG A 34 12.79 -3.42 -3.66
CA ARG A 34 11.83 -2.48 -4.23
C ARG A 34 12.10 -1.09 -3.67
N GLN A 35 12.29 -0.13 -4.57
CA GLN A 35 12.18 1.28 -4.21
C GLN A 35 10.78 1.48 -3.64
N TYR A 36 10.69 1.76 -2.34
CA TYR A 36 9.44 2.22 -1.77
C TYR A 36 9.16 3.58 -2.37
N HIS A 37 8.26 3.64 -3.36
CA HIS A 37 7.87 4.87 -4.00
C HIS A 37 7.00 5.68 -3.02
N PHE A 38 7.56 6.20 -1.94
CA PHE A 38 6.80 7.14 -1.13
C PHE A 38 6.64 8.49 -1.85
N GLU A 39 7.60 8.81 -2.71
CA GLU A 39 7.44 9.78 -3.81
C GLU A 39 6.28 9.42 -4.77
N ALA A 40 5.74 8.19 -4.78
CA ALA A 40 4.54 7.84 -5.55
C ALA A 40 3.31 8.59 -5.11
N LEU A 41 3.22 9.01 -3.85
CA LEU A 41 2.04 9.73 -3.40
C LEU A 41 2.00 11.15 -4.02
N VAL A 42 3.17 11.75 -4.31
CA VAL A 42 3.24 12.98 -5.12
C VAL A 42 2.76 12.73 -6.55
N ARG A 43 3.06 11.54 -7.12
CA ARG A 43 2.58 11.14 -8.45
C ARG A 43 1.05 11.00 -8.56
N ILE A 44 0.29 11.05 -7.46
CA ILE A 44 -1.17 10.96 -7.55
C ILE A 44 -1.78 12.29 -8.00
N ASP A 45 -1.23 13.39 -7.49
CA ASP A 45 -1.59 14.72 -8.01
C ASP A 45 -1.18 14.85 -9.46
N ASP A 46 -0.02 14.31 -9.82
CA ASP A 46 0.43 14.27 -11.22
C ASP A 46 -0.54 13.46 -12.10
N ALA A 47 -0.96 12.27 -11.67
CA ALA A 47 -1.87 11.42 -12.44
C ALA A 47 -3.22 12.10 -12.74
N LEU A 48 -3.80 12.80 -11.76
CA LEU A 48 -5.03 13.56 -11.95
C LEU A 48 -4.80 14.90 -12.69
N ASN A 49 -3.58 15.42 -12.68
CA ASN A 49 -3.18 16.59 -13.47
C ASN A 49 -2.89 16.26 -14.94
N TRP A 50 -2.65 14.99 -15.27
CA TRP A 50 -2.49 14.54 -16.66
C TRP A 50 -3.82 14.56 -17.43
N VAL A 51 -4.95 14.48 -16.73
CA VAL A 51 -6.29 14.61 -17.32
C VAL A 51 -6.57 16.08 -17.66
N PRO A 52 -7.29 16.39 -18.76
CA PRO A 52 -7.67 17.77 -19.11
C PRO A 52 -8.28 18.54 -17.93
N LYS A 53 -7.84 19.80 -17.73
CA LYS A 53 -8.10 20.58 -16.50
C LYS A 53 -9.58 20.68 -16.10
N ASP A 54 -10.48 20.82 -17.07
CA ASP A 54 -11.92 20.95 -16.82
C ASP A 54 -12.55 19.63 -16.31
N PHE A 55 -11.99 18.49 -16.74
CA PHE A 55 -12.36 17.16 -16.28
C PHE A 55 -11.74 16.87 -14.90
N ALA A 56 -10.48 17.29 -14.70
CA ALA A 56 -9.70 17.02 -13.49
C ALA A 56 -10.39 17.47 -12.19
N ILE A 57 -11.11 18.60 -12.17
CA ILE A 57 -11.78 19.08 -10.94
C ILE A 57 -12.89 18.12 -10.50
N LYS A 58 -13.78 17.72 -11.42
CA LYS A 58 -14.90 16.82 -11.09
C LYS A 58 -14.41 15.42 -10.76
N ASP A 59 -13.38 14.95 -11.47
CA ASP A 59 -12.80 13.63 -11.25
C ASP A 59 -12.00 13.56 -9.95
N ARG A 60 -11.32 14.65 -9.57
CA ARG A 60 -10.71 14.78 -8.23
C ARG A 60 -11.76 14.60 -7.13
N CYS A 61 -12.91 15.26 -7.24
CA CYS A 61 -14.00 15.09 -6.26
C CYS A 61 -14.50 13.63 -6.21
N ARG A 62 -14.68 12.99 -7.36
CA ARG A 62 -15.11 11.58 -7.44
C ARG A 62 -14.08 10.63 -6.85
N PHE A 63 -12.80 10.86 -7.14
CA PHE A 63 -11.70 10.07 -6.63
C PHE A 63 -11.52 10.26 -5.12
N MET A 64 -11.65 11.49 -4.62
CA MET A 64 -11.68 11.78 -3.18
C MET A 64 -12.84 11.08 -2.45
N ALA A 65 -13.96 10.85 -3.13
CA ALA A 65 -15.08 10.07 -2.58
C ALA A 65 -14.88 8.55 -2.65
N SER A 66 -13.82 8.07 -3.32
CA SER A 66 -13.51 6.64 -3.41
C SER A 66 -12.84 6.11 -2.13
N CYS A 67 -12.74 4.78 -2.02
CA CYS A 67 -12.00 4.14 -0.94
C CYS A 67 -10.53 4.58 -0.86
N PHE A 68 -9.91 5.07 -1.94
CA PHE A 68 -8.53 5.58 -1.94
C PHE A 68 -8.43 7.09 -1.73
N GLY A 69 -9.55 7.79 -1.52
CA GLY A 69 -9.57 9.24 -1.32
C GLY A 69 -8.77 9.70 -0.10
N HIS A 70 -8.82 8.96 1.00
CA HIS A 70 -8.07 9.26 2.22
C HIS A 70 -6.55 9.36 1.98
N PHE A 71 -5.98 8.56 1.09
CA PHE A 71 -4.57 8.66 0.75
C PHE A 71 -4.23 9.96 0.00
N MET A 72 -5.18 10.58 -0.72
CA MET A 72 -4.98 11.93 -1.27
C MET A 72 -4.96 12.99 -0.18
N SER A 73 -5.70 12.80 0.91
CA SER A 73 -5.64 13.74 2.03
C SER A 73 -4.31 13.62 2.77
N MET A 74 -3.77 12.40 2.86
CA MET A 74 -2.57 12.13 3.66
C MET A 74 -1.24 12.24 2.90
N HIS A 75 -1.22 12.38 1.57
CA HIS A 75 0.01 12.24 0.79
C HIS A 75 1.19 13.15 1.21
N HIS A 76 0.92 14.33 1.75
CA HIS A 76 1.95 15.24 2.28
C HIS A 76 2.38 14.92 3.73
N GLU A 77 1.55 14.20 4.49
CA GLU A 77 1.74 13.92 5.91
C GLU A 77 2.26 12.51 6.17
N LEU A 78 1.91 11.58 5.29
CA LEU A 78 2.40 10.22 5.33
C LEU A 78 3.92 10.32 5.17
N LYS A 79 4.68 9.57 5.97
CA LYS A 79 6.13 9.43 5.83
C LYS A 79 6.47 7.96 6.00
N PHE A 80 6.96 7.32 4.95
CA PHE A 80 7.47 5.96 5.08
C PHE A 80 8.88 5.99 5.64
N SER A 81 9.05 5.35 6.79
CA SER A 81 10.36 5.07 7.34
C SER A 81 10.61 3.58 7.26
N GLY A 82 11.35 3.17 6.22
CA GLY A 82 11.79 1.78 6.08
C GLY A 82 12.59 1.31 7.30
N GLY A 83 13.35 2.21 7.93
CA GLY A 83 14.05 1.93 9.18
C GLY A 83 13.11 1.60 10.35
N VAL A 84 11.98 2.32 10.47
CA VAL A 84 10.96 2.02 11.49
C VAL A 84 10.30 0.68 11.21
N ILE A 85 9.90 0.40 9.96
CA ILE A 85 9.31 -0.90 9.58
C ILE A 85 10.30 -2.03 9.86
N HIS A 86 11.57 -1.86 9.49
CA HIS A 86 12.61 -2.85 9.73
C HIS A 86 12.84 -3.10 11.23
N GLN A 87 12.85 -2.04 12.05
CA GLN A 87 12.93 -2.17 13.51
C GLN A 87 11.69 -2.81 14.13
N LEU A 88 10.50 -2.56 13.57
CA LEU A 88 9.27 -3.22 14.00
C LEU A 88 9.32 -4.72 13.69
N LEU A 89 9.75 -5.10 12.47
CA LEU A 89 9.90 -6.51 12.07
C LEU A 89 10.90 -7.28 12.96
N PHE A 90 11.98 -6.63 13.43
CA PHE A 90 12.87 -7.27 14.42
C PHE A 90 12.24 -7.45 15.81
N GLN A 91 11.17 -6.71 16.11
CA GLN A 91 10.40 -6.82 17.35
C GLN A 91 9.15 -7.68 17.14
N GLU A 92 9.07 -8.42 16.04
CA GLU A 92 8.01 -9.39 15.80
C GLU A 92 8.05 -10.49 16.87
N LEU A 93 6.87 -10.79 17.42
CA LEU A 93 6.66 -11.78 18.45
C LEU A 93 6.05 -13.03 17.82
N ASP A 94 6.69 -14.16 18.05
CA ASP A 94 6.08 -15.46 17.77
C ASP A 94 4.87 -15.68 18.69
N HIS A 95 3.77 -16.19 18.14
CA HIS A 95 2.53 -16.40 18.88
C HIS A 95 1.69 -17.56 18.34
N ASP A 96 1.06 -18.31 19.25
CA ASP A 96 0.13 -19.42 18.93
C ASP A 96 -1.26 -18.95 18.44
N GLY A 97 -1.34 -17.72 17.92
CA GLY A 97 -2.59 -17.07 17.51
C GLY A 97 -2.94 -17.30 16.04
N PRO A 98 -3.94 -16.58 15.50
CA PRO A 98 -4.31 -16.70 14.09
C PRO A 98 -3.12 -16.38 13.19
N THR A 99 -2.90 -17.19 12.15
CA THR A 99 -1.75 -17.08 11.23
C THR A 99 -1.80 -15.86 10.32
N ASP A 100 -2.86 -15.05 10.39
CA ASP A 100 -3.06 -13.85 9.57
C ASP A 100 -2.88 -12.54 10.36
N GLU A 101 -2.17 -12.61 11.48
CA GLU A 101 -1.78 -11.47 12.31
C GLU A 101 -0.26 -11.45 12.49
N ILE A 102 0.29 -10.25 12.55
CA ILE A 102 1.67 -10.01 12.99
C ILE A 102 1.61 -9.21 14.28
N ARG A 103 2.41 -9.57 15.29
CA ARG A 103 2.46 -8.87 16.57
C ARG A 103 3.85 -8.30 16.81
N PHE A 104 3.92 -7.05 17.21
CA PHE A 104 5.17 -6.35 17.49
C PHE A 104 5.19 -5.88 18.94
N LEU A 105 6.35 -5.95 19.58
CA LEU A 105 6.58 -5.21 20.81
C LEU A 105 6.91 -3.75 20.45
N LEU A 106 6.13 -2.80 20.96
CA LEU A 106 6.39 -1.37 20.81
C LEU A 106 6.46 -0.73 22.20
N GLY A 107 7.69 -0.51 22.68
CA GLY A 107 7.92 -0.13 24.07
C GLY A 107 7.54 -1.27 25.01
N ASN A 108 6.52 -1.05 25.85
CA ASN A 108 5.98 -2.07 26.76
C ASN A 108 4.63 -2.62 26.31
N ASN A 109 4.16 -2.24 25.11
CA ASN A 109 2.86 -2.63 24.60
C ASN A 109 3.02 -3.62 23.45
N VAL A 110 2.19 -4.65 23.44
CA VAL A 110 2.05 -5.55 22.29
C VAL A 110 1.06 -4.91 21.33
N VAL A 111 1.52 -4.61 20.12
CA VAL A 111 0.71 -4.05 19.03
C VAL A 111 0.46 -5.14 18.01
N ARG A 112 -0.77 -5.20 17.49
CA ARG A 112 -1.20 -6.17 16.49
C ARG A 112 -1.40 -5.50 15.14
N PHE A 113 -0.95 -6.15 14.08
CA PHE A 113 -1.21 -5.80 12.70
C PHE A 113 -1.83 -7.02 11.99
N SER A 114 -3.15 -7.02 11.86
CA SER A 114 -3.91 -8.05 11.16
C SER A 114 -4.51 -7.50 9.88
N LYS A 115 -5.27 -8.33 9.17
CA LYS A 115 -6.17 -7.90 8.10
C LYS A 115 -7.06 -6.74 8.54
N VAL A 116 -7.54 -6.69 9.78
CA VAL A 116 -8.41 -5.58 10.24
C VAL A 116 -7.67 -4.25 10.18
N GLU A 117 -6.46 -4.18 10.75
CA GLU A 117 -5.63 -2.98 10.70
C GLU A 117 -5.23 -2.62 9.26
N PHE A 118 -4.88 -3.62 8.44
CA PHE A 118 -4.59 -3.40 7.02
C PHE A 118 -5.79 -2.78 6.29
N SER A 119 -7.00 -3.32 6.48
CA SER A 119 -8.26 -2.80 5.93
C SER A 119 -8.52 -1.35 6.32
N LEU A 120 -8.30 -1.05 7.61
CA LEU A 120 -8.50 0.28 8.15
C LEU A 120 -7.55 1.28 7.48
N ILE A 121 -6.29 0.90 7.30
CA ILE A 121 -5.26 1.74 6.69
C ILE A 121 -5.53 1.99 5.21
N ILE A 122 -5.97 0.99 4.46
CA ILE A 122 -6.23 1.12 3.01
C ILE A 122 -7.65 1.60 2.69
N GLY A 123 -8.52 1.79 3.69
CA GLY A 123 -9.91 2.20 3.51
C GLY A 123 -10.78 1.20 2.76
N LEU A 124 -10.36 -0.06 2.64
CA LEU A 124 -11.11 -1.13 1.98
C LEU A 124 -11.72 -2.05 3.04
N ARG A 125 -12.95 -2.54 2.82
CA ARG A 125 -13.54 -3.55 3.70
C ARG A 125 -13.04 -4.94 3.32
N PHE A 126 -12.51 -5.69 4.29
CA PHE A 126 -12.41 -7.14 4.16
C PHE A 126 -13.81 -7.75 4.20
N GLY A 127 -14.10 -8.63 3.26
CA GLY A 127 -15.39 -9.29 3.13
C GLY A 127 -15.36 -10.34 2.02
N VAL A 128 -16.50 -11.00 1.81
CA VAL A 128 -16.68 -11.92 0.68
C VAL A 128 -16.42 -11.11 -0.59
N VAL A 129 -15.48 -11.57 -1.42
CA VAL A 129 -15.25 -11.01 -2.74
C VAL A 129 -16.60 -11.08 -3.47
N PRO A 130 -17.19 -9.95 -3.88
CA PRO A 130 -18.46 -9.99 -4.60
C PRO A 130 -18.28 -10.88 -5.82
N ASP A 131 -19.28 -11.72 -6.11
CA ASP A 131 -19.24 -12.60 -7.27
C ASP A 131 -19.03 -11.77 -8.53
N THR A 132 -17.81 -11.84 -9.08
CA THR A 132 -17.44 -11.04 -10.25
C THR A 132 -18.02 -11.60 -11.54
N SER A 133 -18.65 -12.78 -11.51
CA SER A 133 -19.34 -13.37 -12.67
C SER A 133 -20.55 -12.54 -13.14
N MET A 134 -21.07 -11.65 -12.28
CA MET A 134 -22.16 -10.73 -12.62
C MET A 134 -21.70 -9.42 -13.27
N TYR A 135 -20.39 -9.16 -13.39
CA TYR A 135 -19.93 -8.00 -14.16
C TYR A 135 -20.10 -8.29 -15.65
N VAL A 136 -21.26 -7.92 -16.17
CA VAL A 136 -21.50 -7.88 -17.62
C VAL A 136 -20.48 -6.92 -18.22
N ALA A 137 -19.66 -7.42 -19.14
CA ALA A 137 -18.76 -6.58 -19.92
C ALA A 137 -19.60 -5.47 -20.56
N VAL A 138 -19.35 -4.23 -20.15
CA VAL A 138 -20.02 -3.07 -20.73
C VAL A 138 -19.39 -2.87 -22.10
N GLU A 139 -20.24 -2.80 -23.13
CA GLU A 139 -19.80 -2.46 -24.48
C GLU A 139 -19.09 -1.11 -24.47
N ASN A 140 -17.89 -1.03 -25.06
CA ASN A 140 -17.00 0.14 -24.95
C ASN A 140 -16.57 0.47 -23.52
N GLY A 141 -16.48 -0.54 -22.63
CA GLY A 141 -15.85 -0.40 -21.33
C GLY A 141 -14.35 -0.11 -21.46
N ILE A 142 -13.72 0.32 -20.36
CA ILE A 142 -12.32 0.78 -20.34
C ILE A 142 -11.35 -0.21 -21.02
N HIS A 143 -11.49 -1.50 -20.72
CA HIS A 143 -10.68 -2.54 -21.35
C HIS A 143 -10.85 -2.56 -22.88
N GLN A 144 -12.09 -2.62 -23.39
CA GLN A 144 -12.35 -2.68 -24.83
C GLN A 144 -11.98 -1.38 -25.55
N TRP A 145 -12.19 -0.23 -24.90
CA TRP A 145 -12.01 1.07 -25.52
C TRP A 145 -10.54 1.49 -25.57
N PHE A 146 -9.82 1.36 -24.44
CA PHE A 146 -8.44 1.83 -24.34
C PHE A 146 -7.42 0.72 -24.62
N PHE A 147 -7.79 -0.55 -24.42
CA PHE A 147 -6.87 -1.70 -24.54
C PHE A 147 -7.47 -2.84 -25.39
N PRO A 148 -7.95 -2.57 -26.61
CA PRO A 148 -8.61 -3.58 -27.43
C PRO A 148 -7.68 -4.75 -27.75
N GLY A 149 -8.09 -5.97 -27.36
CA GLY A 149 -7.34 -7.20 -27.64
C GLY A 149 -6.11 -7.43 -26.77
N HIS A 150 -5.95 -6.66 -25.68
CA HIS A 150 -4.83 -6.78 -24.75
C HIS A 150 -5.31 -7.18 -23.35
N ASP A 151 -4.99 -8.39 -22.91
CA ASP A 151 -5.27 -8.85 -21.54
C ASP A 151 -4.27 -8.27 -20.51
N GLU A 152 -3.13 -7.76 -20.99
CA GLU A 152 -2.09 -7.14 -20.18
C GLU A 152 -1.49 -5.92 -20.89
N VAL A 153 -1.19 -4.87 -20.12
CA VAL A 153 -0.55 -3.64 -20.61
C VAL A 153 0.54 -3.18 -19.67
N LEU A 154 1.49 -2.38 -20.16
CA LEU A 154 2.48 -1.76 -19.28
C LEU A 154 1.78 -0.74 -18.38
N LEU A 155 2.26 -0.60 -17.16
CA LEU A 155 1.77 0.43 -16.26
C LEU A 155 2.04 1.85 -16.82
N ASP A 156 3.07 2.03 -17.65
CA ASP A 156 3.29 3.27 -18.42
C ASP A 156 2.23 3.48 -19.54
N ASP A 157 1.65 2.43 -20.11
CA ASP A 157 0.56 2.56 -21.11
C ASP A 157 -0.68 3.19 -20.47
N LEU A 158 -1.01 2.81 -19.24
CA LEU A 158 -2.06 3.47 -18.45
C LEU A 158 -1.80 4.98 -18.28
N ARG A 159 -0.54 5.37 -18.04
CA ARG A 159 -0.16 6.78 -17.92
C ARG A 159 -0.35 7.51 -19.25
N VAL A 160 0.04 6.90 -20.37
CA VAL A 160 -0.17 7.46 -21.71
C VAL A 160 -1.66 7.68 -21.96
N VAL A 161 -2.51 6.71 -21.63
CA VAL A 161 -3.98 6.83 -21.73
C VAL A 161 -4.53 7.90 -20.79
N LEU A 162 -4.04 7.99 -19.56
CA LEU A 162 -4.47 9.05 -18.62
C LEU A 162 -4.15 10.46 -19.13
N THR A 163 -3.11 10.60 -19.94
CA THR A 163 -2.63 11.89 -20.46
C THR A 163 -3.27 12.27 -21.80
N HIS A 164 -3.43 11.30 -22.69
CA HIS A 164 -3.82 11.54 -24.09
C HIS A 164 -5.12 10.82 -24.49
N GLY A 165 -5.73 10.05 -23.60
CA GLY A 165 -6.92 9.27 -23.89
C GLY A 165 -8.17 10.13 -24.07
N GLU A 166 -9.02 9.72 -25.00
CA GLU A 166 -10.33 10.32 -25.19
C GLU A 166 -11.35 9.67 -24.24
N PHE A 167 -11.59 10.32 -23.10
CA PHE A 167 -12.56 9.85 -22.11
C PHE A 167 -13.99 10.16 -22.56
N GLN A 168 -14.77 9.09 -22.79
CA GLN A 168 -16.17 9.18 -23.22
C GLN A 168 -17.12 9.16 -22.02
N GLN A 169 -16.84 8.31 -21.02
CA GLN A 169 -17.68 8.17 -19.84
C GLN A 169 -17.17 9.00 -18.67
N VAL A 170 -18.12 9.38 -17.82
CA VAL A 170 -17.94 10.24 -16.64
C VAL A 170 -16.93 9.68 -15.61
N TYR A 171 -16.65 8.38 -15.63
CA TYR A 171 -15.78 7.70 -14.66
C TYR A 171 -14.55 7.03 -15.28
N ASP A 172 -14.28 7.20 -16.57
CA ASP A 172 -13.18 6.46 -17.23
C ASP A 172 -11.82 6.83 -16.65
N SER A 173 -11.54 8.13 -16.56
CA SER A 173 -10.35 8.70 -15.93
C SER A 173 -10.19 8.26 -14.48
N VAL A 174 -11.28 8.28 -13.70
CA VAL A 174 -11.29 7.88 -12.28
C VAL A 174 -10.94 6.41 -12.16
N LYS A 175 -11.57 5.53 -12.94
CA LYS A 175 -11.31 4.08 -12.93
C LYS A 175 -9.87 3.78 -13.36
N LEU A 176 -9.36 4.42 -14.41
CA LEU A 176 -7.96 4.28 -14.84
C LEU A 176 -6.98 4.76 -13.76
N CYS A 177 -7.26 5.89 -13.09
CA CYS A 177 -6.49 6.35 -11.94
C CYS A 177 -6.51 5.34 -10.78
N LEU A 178 -7.64 4.71 -10.51
CA LEU A 178 -7.76 3.66 -9.48
C LEU A 178 -6.90 2.44 -9.83
N ILE A 179 -6.92 1.98 -11.08
CA ILE A 179 -6.11 0.85 -11.56
C ILE A 179 -4.62 1.18 -11.49
N TYR A 180 -4.22 2.34 -12.02
CA TYR A 180 -2.85 2.83 -11.96
C TYR A 180 -2.35 2.89 -10.51
N ARG A 181 -3.18 3.44 -9.61
CA ARG A 181 -2.86 3.56 -8.19
C ARG A 181 -2.70 2.24 -7.48
N LEU A 182 -3.62 1.30 -7.70
CA LEU A 182 -3.55 -0.01 -7.08
C LEU A 182 -2.23 -0.70 -7.44
N ASN A 183 -1.86 -0.68 -8.71
CA ASN A 183 -0.64 -1.32 -9.19
C ASN A 183 0.64 -0.57 -8.76
N TRP A 184 0.66 0.76 -8.87
CA TRP A 184 1.84 1.56 -8.54
C TRP A 184 2.10 1.65 -7.03
N ILE A 185 1.07 1.97 -6.23
CA ILE A 185 1.23 2.25 -4.79
C ILE A 185 1.12 0.98 -3.94
N LEU A 186 0.07 0.17 -4.14
CA LEU A 186 -0.17 -0.98 -3.27
C LEU A 186 0.69 -2.18 -3.68
N MET A 187 0.78 -2.44 -4.98
CA MET A 187 1.52 -3.58 -5.49
C MET A 187 3.01 -3.28 -5.71
N GLY A 188 3.39 -1.99 -5.77
CA GLY A 188 4.76 -1.56 -6.01
C GLY A 188 5.30 -2.05 -7.35
N VAL A 189 4.45 -2.08 -8.37
CA VAL A 189 4.78 -2.52 -9.72
C VAL A 189 5.53 -1.39 -10.43
N ASP A 190 6.70 -1.69 -10.99
CA ASP A 190 7.48 -0.74 -11.82
C ASP A 190 6.72 -0.41 -13.12
N GLU A 191 6.84 0.82 -13.61
CA GLU A 191 6.16 1.32 -14.82
C GLU A 191 6.45 0.45 -16.07
N ARG A 192 7.60 -0.25 -16.08
CA ARG A 192 8.05 -1.14 -17.16
C ARG A 192 7.49 -2.54 -17.07
N LEU A 193 6.71 -2.85 -16.04
CA LEU A 193 6.09 -4.15 -15.85
C LEU A 193 4.65 -4.14 -16.35
N LYS A 194 4.21 -5.30 -16.81
CA LYS A 194 2.85 -5.52 -17.27
C LYS A 194 1.92 -5.75 -16.09
N ILE A 195 0.69 -5.26 -16.25
CA ILE A 195 -0.42 -5.50 -15.34
C ILE A 195 -1.61 -6.03 -16.14
N PRO A 196 -2.50 -6.82 -15.52
CA PRO A 196 -3.78 -7.18 -16.14
C PRO A 196 -4.69 -5.95 -16.23
N VAL A 197 -5.45 -5.85 -17.33
CA VAL A 197 -6.46 -4.78 -17.56
C VAL A 197 -7.82 -5.33 -17.92
#